data_AF-A0A662U9E8-F1
#
_entry.id   AF-A0A662U9E8-F1
#
_cell.length_a   1.000
_cell.length_b   1.000
_cell.length_c   1.000
_cell.angle_alpha   90.00
_cell.angle_beta   90.00
_cell.angle_gamma   90.00
#
_symmetry.space_group_name_H-M   'P 1'
#
loop_
_entity.id
_entity.type
_entity.pdbx_description
1 polymer ?
#
loop_
_entity_poly.entity_id
_entity_poly.type
_entity_poly.pdbx_seq_one_letter_code
_entity_poly.pdbx_strand_id
1 'polypeptide(L)' 'MVKIDCYILHVKVGDTWYHWAFLFKPHPSEITEKEVAKGLEDLRDDFFNEEIEEIKVEKKTFEVEVNA' A
#
# COMPACT_ATOMS: atom_id res chain seq x y z
N MET A 1 7.05 20.68 9.22
CA MET A 1 7.14 19.22 9.07
C MET A 1 5.78 18.60 9.35
N VAL A 2 5.28 17.82 8.40
CA VAL A 2 4.04 17.02 8.53
C VAL A 2 4.43 15.55 8.51
N LYS A 3 3.85 14.74 9.40
CA LYS A 3 4.04 13.30 9.38
C LYS A 3 2.95 12.63 8.56
N ILE A 4 3.35 11.75 7.65
CA ILE A 4 2.43 11.01 6.77
C ILE A 4 2.68 9.52 6.96
N ASP A 5 1.62 8.77 7.21
CA ASP A 5 1.62 7.33 7.16
C ASP A 5 1.35 6.86 5.72
N CYS A 6 2.22 6.01 5.21
CA CYS A 6 2.15 5.38 3.90
C CYS A 6 1.91 3.88 4.09
N TYR A 7 0.86 3.36 3.46
CA TYR A 7 0.55 1.94 3.43
C TYR A 7 0.99 1.35 2.10
N ILE A 8 1.72 0.23 2.20
CA ILE A 8 2.35 -0.45 1.07
C ILE A 8 1.78 -1.86 1.00
N LEU A 9 1.29 -2.25 -0.17
CA LEU A 9 0.94 -3.64 -0.48
C LEU A 9 2.18 -4.35 -0.99
N HIS A 10 2.49 -5.49 -0.39
CA HIS A 10 3.48 -6.43 -0.89
C HIS A 10 2.73 -7.64 -1.42
N VAL A 11 2.85 -7.88 -2.72
CA VAL A 11 2.13 -8.95 -3.42
C VAL A 11 3.16 -9.92 -3.97
N LYS A 12 3.00 -11.21 -3.67
CA LYS A 12 3.83 -12.28 -4.23
C LYS A 12 3.09 -12.92 -5.41
N VAL A 13 3.73 -12.92 -6.57
CA VAL A 13 3.31 -13.73 -7.72
C VAL A 13 4.47 -14.62 -8.12
N GLY A 14 4.28 -15.94 -8.06
CA GLY A 14 5.35 -16.90 -8.25
C GLY A 14 6.52 -16.62 -7.32
N ASP A 15 7.72 -16.49 -7.89
CA ASP A 15 8.94 -16.18 -7.15
C ASP A 15 9.25 -14.68 -7.02
N THR A 16 8.35 -13.81 -7.51
CA THR A 16 8.57 -12.35 -7.55
C THR A 16 7.70 -11.63 -6.54
N TRP A 17 8.30 -10.66 -5.83
CA TRP A 17 7.60 -9.74 -4.95
C TRP A 17 7.43 -8.38 -5.62
N TYR A 18 6.20 -7.89 -5.62
CA TYR A 18 5.82 -6.55 -6.05
C TYR A 18 5.45 -5.69 -4.85
N HIS A 19 5.77 -4.40 -4.92
CA HIS A 19 5.58 -3.46 -3.81
C HIS A 19 4.93 -2.18 -4.32
N TRP A 20 3.79 -1.80 -3.72
CA TRP A 20 3.02 -0.67 -4.18
C TRP A 20 2.51 0.18 -3.01
N ALA A 21 2.90 1.45 -2.96
CA ALA A 21 2.33 2.41 -2.01
C ALA A 21 0.92 2.83 -2.49
N PHE A 22 -0.13 2.42 -1.78
CA PHE A 22 -1.50 2.56 -2.27
C PHE A 22 -2.35 3.55 -1.46
N LEU A 23 -1.89 3.96 -0.27
CA LEU A 23 -2.62 4.88 0.58
C LEU A 23 -1.69 5.73 1.44
N PHE A 24 -1.94 7.04 1.45
CA PHE A 24 -1.25 8.01 2.29
C PHE A 24 -2.26 8.71 3.20
N LYS A 25 -1.97 8.78 4.49
CA LYS A 25 -2.84 9.40 5.51
C LYS A 25 -2.01 10.29 6.44
N PRO A 26 -2.56 11.39 6.97
CA PRO A 26 -1.92 12.12 8.06
C PRO A 26 -1.66 11.19 9.25
N HIS A 27 -0.47 11.28 9.84
CA HIS A 27 -0.13 10.51 11.03
C HIS A 27 -0.73 11.14 12.30
N PRO A 28 -1.20 10.34 13.28
CA PRO A 28 -1.30 8.88 13.25
C PRO A 28 -2.57 8.43 12.54
N SER A 29 -2.46 7.31 11.83
CA SER A 29 -3.59 6.66 11.16
C SER A 29 -3.60 5.16 11.39
N GLU A 30 -4.78 4.58 11.19
CA GLU A 30 -4.98 3.14 11.04
C GLU A 30 -5.55 2.85 9.66
N ILE A 31 -5.41 1.61 9.21
CA ILE A 31 -6.00 1.13 7.96
C ILE A 31 -7.18 0.21 8.24
N THR A 32 -8.19 0.30 7.38
CA THR A 32 -9.38 -0.54 7.42
C THR A 32 -9.34 -1.61 6.35
N GLU A 33 -10.05 -2.71 6.56
CA GLU A 33 -10.21 -3.77 5.56
C GLU A 33 -10.76 -3.24 4.22
N LYS A 34 -11.67 -2.26 4.27
CA LYS A 34 -12.24 -1.61 3.07
C LYS A 34 -11.19 -0.85 2.27
N GLU A 35 -10.25 -0.17 2.94
CA GLU A 35 -9.15 0.52 2.27
C GLU A 35 -8.18 -0.49 1.63
N VAL A 36 -7.91 -1.61 2.29
CA VAL A 36 -7.09 -2.70 1.73
C VAL A 36 -7.77 -3.31 0.50
N ALA A 37 -9.07 -3.62 0.58
CA ALA A 37 -9.83 -4.17 -0.53
C ALA A 37 -9.77 -3.26 -1.76
N LYS A 38 -9.90 -1.94 -1.55
CA LYS A 38 -9.76 -0.96 -2.63
C LYS A 38 -8.36 -0.95 -3.24
N GLY A 39 -7.31 -0.98 -2.41
CA GLY A 39 -5.93 -1.06 -2.92
C GLY A 39 -5.68 -2.32 -3.76
N LEU A 40 -6.31 -3.44 -3.40
CA LEU A 40 -6.24 -4.68 -4.16
C LEU A 40 -7.06 -4.64 -5.46
N GLU A 41 -8.20 -3.96 -5.47
CA GLU A 41 -8.98 -3.73 -6.70
C GLU A 41 -8.15 -2.92 -7.71
N ASP A 42 -7.46 -1.88 -7.26
CA ASP A 42 -6.57 -1.07 -8.11
C ASP A 42 -5.40 -1.90 -8.66
N LEU A 43 -4.85 -2.83 -7.86
CA LEU A 43 -3.80 -3.78 -8.30
C LEU A 43 -4.30 -4.87 -9.24
N ARG A 44 -5.58 -5.25 -9.17
CA ARG A 44 -6.13 -6.34 -9.99
C ARG A 44 -5.99 -6.05 -11.49
N ASP A 45 -6.06 -4.79 -11.89
CA ASP A 45 -5.92 -4.41 -13.29
C ASP A 45 -4.49 -4.66 -13.81
N ASP A 46 -3.48 -4.59 -12.92
CA ASP A 46 -2.07 -4.88 -13.25
C ASP A 46 -1.74 -6.37 -13.22
N PHE A 47 -2.46 -7.16 -12.41
CA PHE A 47 -2.20 -8.59 -12.16
C PHE A 47 -3.32 -9.52 -12.64
N PHE A 48 -4.18 -9.07 -13.56
CA PHE A 48 -5.45 -9.73 -13.92
C PHE A 48 -5.33 -11.21 -14.33
N ASN A 49 -4.15 -11.65 -14.81
CA ASN A 49 -3.89 -13.02 -15.26
C ASN A 49 -2.85 -13.77 -14.39
N GLU A 50 -2.43 -13.19 -13.27
CA GLU A 50 -1.38 -13.72 -12.42
C GLU A 50 -1.96 -14.35 -11.14
N GLU A 51 -1.42 -15.51 -10.74
CA GLU A 51 -1.83 -16.18 -9.50
C GLU A 51 -1.13 -15.52 -8.31
N ILE A 52 -1.89 -14.77 -7.53
CA ILE A 52 -1.39 -14.13 -6.31
C ILE A 52 -1.27 -15.19 -5.21
N GLU A 53 -0.04 -15.43 -4.74
CA GLU A 53 0.25 -16.41 -3.70
C GLU A 53 0.11 -15.81 -2.29
N GLU A 54 0.53 -14.55 -2.12
CA GLU A 54 0.56 -13.90 -0.82
C GLU A 54 0.38 -12.38 -0.93
N ILE A 55 -0.34 -11.80 0.03
CA ILE A 55 -0.52 -10.36 0.19
C ILE A 55 -0.15 -9.96 1.62
N LYS A 56 0.69 -8.95 1.77
CA LYS A 56 1.03 -8.31 3.05
C LYS A 56 0.81 -6.80 2.97
N VAL A 57 0.45 -6.19 4.09
CA VAL A 57 0.35 -4.73 4.23
C VAL A 57 1.42 -4.24 5.19
N GLU A 58 2.27 -3.32 4.75
CA GLU A 58 3.25 -2.62 5.58
C GLU A 58 2.81 -1.16 5.80
N LYS A 59 3.07 -0.62 6.99
CA LYS A 59 2.90 0.81 7.31
C LYS A 59 4.28 1.44 7.54
N LYS A 60 4.58 2.53 6.82
CA LYS A 60 5.75 3.39 7.07
C LYS A 60 5.31 4.81 7.40
N THR A 61 5.97 5.45 8.35
CA THR A 61 5.73 6.86 8.68
C THR A 61 6.89 7.71 8.17
N PHE A 62 6.59 8.75 7.39
CA PHE A 62 7.55 9.69 6.83
C PHE A 62 7.37 11.07 7.45
N GLU A 63 8.48 11.78 7.66
CA GLU A 63 8.47 13.21 7.99
C GLU A 63 8.69 14.00 6.70
N VAL A 64 7.76 14.87 6.34
CA VAL A 64 7.76 15.63 5.09
C VAL A 64 7.84 17.12 5.39
N GLU A 65 8.76 17.82 4.73
CA GLU A 65 8.80 19.27 4.73
C GLU A 65 7.83 19.82 3.67
N VAL A 66 6.88 20.63 4.11
CA VAL A 66 5.99 21.36 3.21
C VAL A 66 6.63 22.73 3.00
N ASN A 67 7.27 22.92 1.84
CA ASN A 67 7.66 24.25 1.40
C ASN A 67 6.39 24.96 0.91
N ALA A 68 5.95 25.96 1.66
CA ALA A 68 4.79 26.80 1.34
C ALA A 68 5.20 28.01 0.49
#